data_AF-A0A7X7D8G4-F1
#
_entry.id   AF-A0A7X7D8G4-F1
#
_cell.length_a   1.000
_cell.length_b   1.000
_cell.length_c   1.000
_cell.angle_alpha   90.00
_cell.angle_beta   90.00
_cell.angle_gamma   90.00
#
_symmetry.space_group_name_H-M   'P 1'
#
loop_
_entity.id
_entity.type
_entity.pdbx_description
1 polymer ?
#
loop_
_entity_poly.entity_id
_entity_poly.type
_entity_poly.pdbx_seq_one_letter_code
_entity_poly.pdbx_strand_id
1 'polypeptide(L)'
;MVKSIWVLPFTVVAEMRFGAEVAGWGARRRGVLDRLVASSKVMPPLVEVTDAYVDLRTWCVHNGHGLGAKDHEADRWAAAVALAAKLPLASEDTIFDGVAQLKRADPAT
;
A
#
# COMPACT_ATOMS: atom_id res chain seq x y z
N MET A 1 13.36 22.20 -6.84
CA MET A 1 12.96 20.80 -7.03
C MET A 1 12.25 20.35 -5.76
N VAL A 2 10.96 20.03 -5.83
CA VAL A 2 10.22 19.54 -4.64
C VAL A 2 10.65 18.10 -4.42
N LYS A 3 11.15 17.77 -3.23
CA LYS A 3 11.54 16.40 -2.90
C LYS A 3 10.27 15.60 -2.61
N SER A 4 9.93 14.66 -3.47
CA SER A 4 8.85 13.70 -3.22
C SER A 4 9.22 12.81 -2.03
N ILE A 5 8.23 12.52 -1.18
CA ILE A 5 8.37 11.62 -0.04
C ILE A 5 7.45 10.44 -0.28
N TRP A 6 8.00 9.23 -0.28
CA TRP A 6 7.23 8.00 -0.36
C TRP A 6 6.60 7.66 1.00
N VAL A 7 5.33 7.28 0.97
CA VAL A 7 4.59 6.76 2.12
C VAL A 7 4.33 5.28 1.87
N LEU A 8 4.78 4.43 2.79
CA LEU A 8 4.57 2.99 2.77
C LEU A 8 3.46 2.62 3.75
N PRO A 9 2.44 1.85 3.34
CA PRO A 9 1.54 1.18 4.27
C PRO A 9 2.32 0.26 5.21
N PHE A 10 1.94 0.20 6.49
CA PHE A 10 2.56 -0.73 7.45
C PHE A 10 2.48 -2.19 6.98
N THR A 11 1.40 -2.57 6.28
CA THR A 11 1.22 -3.92 5.71
C THR A 11 2.27 -4.22 4.66
N VAL A 12 2.54 -3.29 3.74
CA VAL A 12 3.59 -3.43 2.72
C VAL A 12 4.97 -3.55 3.37
N VAL A 13 5.25 -2.82 4.46
CA VAL A 13 6.50 -2.99 5.23
C VAL A 13 6.60 -4.39 5.83
N ALA A 14 5.49 -4.92 6.38
CA ALA A 14 5.46 -6.28 6.91
C ALA A 14 5.69 -7.33 5.81
N GLU A 15 5.04 -7.18 4.65
CA GLU A 15 5.20 -8.09 3.51
C GLU A 15 6.61 -8.08 2.94
N MET A 16 7.22 -6.91 2.77
CA MET A 16 8.61 -6.82 2.30
C MET A 16 9.58 -7.54 3.25
N ARG A 17 9.40 -7.39 4.56
CA ARG A 17 10.24 -8.06 5.57
C ARG A 17 9.98 -9.55 5.59
N PHE A 18 8.72 -9.97 5.59
CA PHE A 18 8.34 -11.38 5.51
C PHE A 18 8.94 -12.05 4.27
N GLY A 19 8.79 -11.42 3.09
CA GLY A 19 9.35 -11.91 1.83
C GLY A 19 10.87 -12.01 1.87
N ALA A 20 11.57 -11.04 2.49
CA ALA A 20 13.02 -11.10 2.67
C ALA A 20 13.46 -12.28 3.55
N GLU A 21 12.72 -12.59 4.61
CA GLU A 21 13.00 -13.73 5.49
C GLU A 21 12.71 -15.06 4.79
N VAL A 22 11.54 -15.21 4.15
CA VAL A 22 11.18 -16.43 3.40
C VAL A 22 12.17 -16.72 2.27
N ALA A 23 12.62 -15.68 1.57
CA ALA A 23 13.60 -15.80 0.49
C ALA A 23 15.05 -15.98 1.00
N GLY A 24 15.29 -16.07 2.31
CA GLY A 24 16.61 -16.31 2.89
C GLY A 24 17.62 -15.20 2.57
N TRP A 25 17.19 -13.93 2.54
CA TRP A 25 18.08 -12.83 2.17
C TRP A 25 19.24 -12.68 3.16
N GLY A 26 20.46 -12.67 2.64
CA GLY A 26 21.66 -12.34 3.41
C GLY A 26 21.67 -10.89 3.91
N ALA A 27 22.52 -10.61 4.91
CA ALA A 27 22.58 -9.32 5.62
C ALA A 27 22.67 -8.10 4.69
N ARG A 28 23.40 -8.20 3.57
CA ARG A 28 23.52 -7.10 2.59
C ARG A 28 22.16 -6.69 2.00
N ARG A 29 21.35 -7.66 1.55
CA ARG A 29 20.05 -7.37 0.92
C ARG A 29 19.03 -6.87 1.93
N ARG A 30 18.99 -7.46 3.13
CA ARG A 30 18.15 -6.96 4.23
C ARG A 30 18.51 -5.53 4.63
N GLY A 31 19.80 -5.21 4.72
CA GLY A 31 20.24 -3.83 4.99
C GLY A 31 19.85 -2.81 3.92
N VAL A 32 19.69 -3.22 2.65
CA VAL A 32 19.13 -2.34 1.61
C VAL A 32 17.64 -2.08 1.86
N LEU A 33 16.87 -3.12 2.17
CA LEU A 33 15.45 -2.99 2.52
C LEU A 33 15.24 -2.09 3.74
N ASP A 34 16.02 -2.29 4.81
CA ASP A 34 15.89 -1.48 6.02
C ASP A 34 16.18 0.00 5.77
N ARG A 35 17.16 0.32 4.92
CA ARG A 35 17.42 1.71 4.51
C ARG A 35 16.29 2.29 3.67
N LEU A 36 15.69 1.51 2.77
CA LEU A 36 14.53 1.96 1.98
C LEU A 36 13.36 2.30 2.90
N VAL A 37 13.03 1.41 3.84
CA VAL A 37 11.96 1.63 4.82
C VAL A 37 12.26 2.83 5.71
N ALA A 38 13.50 2.97 6.21
CA ALA A 38 13.91 4.09 7.05
C ALA A 38 13.90 5.45 6.32
N SER A 39 14.12 5.44 4.99
CA SER A 39 14.06 6.65 4.17
C SER A 39 12.65 7.06 3.75
N SER A 40 11.68 6.18 3.96
CA SER A 40 10.26 6.39 3.64
C SER A 40 9.48 6.79 4.90
N LYS A 41 8.31 7.41 4.72
CA LYS A 41 7.33 7.53 5.81
C LYS A 41 6.54 6.24 5.87
N VAL A 42 6.39 5.64 7.05
CA VAL A 42 5.52 4.47 7.23
C VAL A 42 4.21 4.94 7.85
N MET A 43 3.08 4.66 7.18
CA MET A 43 1.76 4.95 7.73
C MET A 43 1.37 3.85 8.74
N PRO A 44 1.18 4.17 10.03
CA PRO A 44 0.73 3.20 11.03
C PRO A 44 -0.76 2.84 10.83
N PRO A 45 -1.27 1.79 11.51
CA PRO A 45 -2.69 1.44 11.50
C PRO A 45 -3.51 2.45 12.31
N LEU A 46 -3.71 3.64 11.75
CA LEU A 46 -4.53 4.69 12.35
C LEU A 46 -6.03 4.43 12.15
N VAL A 47 -6.88 5.08 12.94
CA VAL A 47 -8.33 4.91 12.85
C VAL A 47 -8.86 5.34 11.48
N GLU A 48 -8.27 6.39 10.89
CA GLU A 48 -8.64 6.88 9.56
C GLU A 48 -8.34 5.85 8.46
N VAL A 49 -7.30 5.02 8.66
CA VAL A 49 -6.97 3.93 7.73
C VAL A 49 -7.98 2.79 7.86
N THR A 50 -8.41 2.46 9.08
CA THR A 50 -9.43 1.43 9.29
C THR A 50 -10.80 1.87 8.76
N ASP A 51 -11.17 3.14 8.94
CA ASP A 51 -12.41 3.70 8.41
C ASP A 51 -12.40 3.69 6.88
N ALA A 52 -11.31 4.18 6.25
CA ALA A 52 -11.14 4.14 4.80
C ALA A 52 -11.17 2.71 4.24
N TYR A 53 -10.62 1.74 4.97
CA TYR A 53 -10.67 0.33 4.58
C TYR A 53 -12.12 -0.20 4.58
N VAL A 54 -12.90 0.10 5.62
CA VAL A 54 -14.29 -0.37 5.74
C VAL A 54 -15.14 0.23 4.61
N ASP A 55 -14.99 1.53 4.37
CA ASP A 55 -15.68 2.23 3.28
C ASP A 55 -15.30 1.64 1.92
N LEU A 56 -13.99 1.45 1.66
CA LEU A 56 -13.49 0.86 0.42
C LEU A 56 -14.03 -0.56 0.20
N ARG A 57 -13.96 -1.43 1.22
CA ARG A 57 -14.41 -2.81 1.09
C ARG A 57 -15.90 -2.90 0.83
N THR A 58 -16.69 -2.10 1.55
CA THR A 58 -18.15 -2.02 1.38
C THR A 58 -18.50 -1.56 -0.03
N TRP A 59 -17.84 -0.49 -0.49
CA TRP A 59 -18.01 -0.01 -1.86
C TRP A 59 -17.64 -1.09 -2.89
N CYS A 60 -16.52 -1.79 -2.71
CA CYS A 60 -16.09 -2.82 -3.65
C CYS A 60 -17.10 -3.96 -3.74
N VAL A 61 -17.63 -4.43 -2.61
CA VAL A 61 -18.63 -5.50 -2.57
C VAL A 61 -19.93 -5.07 -3.24
N HIS A 62 -20.43 -3.86 -2.95
CA HIS A 62 -21.66 -3.35 -3.56
C HIS A 62 -21.55 -3.08 -5.06
N ASN A 63 -20.34 -2.79 -5.56
CA ASN A 63 -20.10 -2.45 -6.97
C ASN A 63 -19.45 -3.58 -7.77
N GLY A 64 -19.27 -4.78 -7.18
CA GLY A 64 -18.65 -5.93 -7.85
C GLY A 64 -17.17 -5.72 -8.21
N HIS A 65 -16.47 -4.85 -7.49
CA HIS A 65 -15.07 -4.54 -7.75
C HIS A 65 -14.13 -5.63 -7.17
N GLY A 66 -13.07 -6.00 -7.90
CA GLY A 66 -12.17 -7.10 -7.56
C GLY A 66 -11.51 -7.00 -6.18
N LEU A 67 -11.14 -5.77 -5.76
CA LEU A 67 -10.66 -5.51 -4.40
C LEU A 67 -11.65 -5.92 -3.29
N GLY A 68 -12.91 -6.26 -3.57
CA GLY A 68 -13.84 -6.80 -2.58
C GLY A 68 -13.56 -8.26 -2.20
N ALA A 69 -12.80 -8.99 -3.04
CA ALA A 69 -12.49 -10.41 -2.83
C ALA A 69 -11.47 -10.64 -1.70
N LYS A 70 -11.54 -11.81 -1.07
CA LYS A 70 -10.68 -12.14 0.09
C LYS A 70 -9.18 -12.12 -0.25
N ASP A 71 -8.83 -12.46 -1.48
CA ASP A 71 -7.43 -12.63 -1.89
C ASP A 71 -6.67 -11.29 -2.01
N HIS A 72 -7.37 -10.17 -2.15
CA HIS A 72 -6.79 -8.82 -2.29
C HIS A 72 -6.71 -8.06 -0.96
N GLU A 73 -6.53 -8.76 0.16
CA GLU A 73 -6.51 -8.14 1.49
C GLU A 73 -5.40 -7.09 1.64
N ALA A 74 -4.18 -7.42 1.21
CA ALA A 74 -3.03 -6.53 1.32
C ALA A 74 -3.16 -5.30 0.40
N ASP A 75 -3.59 -5.53 -0.85
CA ASP A 75 -3.89 -4.47 -1.82
C ASP A 75 -4.92 -3.49 -1.26
N ARG A 76 -5.97 -4.02 -0.62
CA ARG A 76 -7.01 -3.19 -0.02
C ARG A 76 -6.46 -2.30 1.09
N TRP A 77 -5.53 -2.78 1.92
CA TRP A 77 -4.86 -1.94 2.91
C TRP A 77 -3.98 -0.86 2.27
N ALA A 78 -3.30 -1.16 1.17
CA ALA A 78 -2.53 -0.17 0.43
C ALA A 78 -3.42 0.95 -0.14
N ALA A 79 -4.55 0.58 -0.74
CA ALA A 79 -5.55 1.54 -1.21
C ALA A 79 -6.19 2.34 -0.08
N ALA A 80 -6.52 1.70 1.05
CA ALA A 80 -7.08 2.37 2.22
C ALA A 80 -6.12 3.43 2.80
N VAL A 81 -4.83 3.12 2.88
CA VAL A 81 -3.80 4.08 3.30
C VAL A 81 -3.74 5.28 2.33
N ALA A 82 -3.77 5.04 1.02
CA ALA A 82 -3.75 6.11 0.03
C ALA A 82 -4.99 7.01 0.14
N LEU A 83 -6.18 6.42 0.32
CA LEU A 83 -7.44 7.14 0.50
C LEU A 83 -7.44 7.97 1.80
N ALA A 84 -7.05 7.37 2.93
CA ALA A 84 -6.97 8.05 4.22
C ALA A 84 -5.98 9.23 4.19
N ALA A 85 -4.82 9.03 3.55
CA ALA A 85 -3.79 10.06 3.41
C ALA A 85 -4.10 11.10 2.31
N LYS A 86 -5.12 10.86 1.47
CA LYS A 86 -5.43 11.64 0.27
C LYS A 86 -4.23 11.78 -0.68
N LEU A 87 -3.44 10.71 -0.79
CA LEU A 87 -2.26 10.61 -1.64
C LEU A 87 -2.56 9.70 -2.84
N PRO A 88 -1.89 9.92 -3.99
CA PRO A 88 -1.98 8.97 -5.08
C PRO A 88 -1.29 7.64 -4.72
N LEU A 89 -1.82 6.54 -5.22
CA LEU A 89 -1.23 5.21 -5.08
C LEU A 89 -0.37 4.88 -6.30
N ALA A 90 0.91 4.61 -6.07
CA ALA A 90 1.81 4.04 -7.07
C ALA A 90 1.78 2.51 -6.98
N SER A 91 1.41 1.85 -8.08
CA SER A 91 1.45 0.39 -8.23
C SER A 91 1.42 0.05 -9.72
N GLU A 92 1.99 -1.10 -10.08
CA GLU A 92 1.90 -1.67 -11.42
C GLU A 92 0.64 -2.55 -11.59
N ASP A 93 -0.06 -2.87 -10.50
CA ASP A 93 -1.24 -3.74 -10.54
C ASP A 93 -2.49 -2.95 -10.99
N THR A 94 -3.20 -3.48 -11.98
CA THR A 94 -4.45 -2.92 -12.52
C THR A 94 -5.66 -3.17 -11.61
N ILE A 95 -5.54 -3.97 -10.55
CA ILE A 95 -6.64 -4.23 -9.59
C ILE A 95 -7.19 -2.96 -8.94
N PHE A 96 -6.40 -1.89 -8.91
CA PHE A 96 -6.77 -0.58 -8.36
C PHE A 96 -7.52 0.32 -9.35
N ASP A 97 -7.65 -0.10 -10.61
CA ASP A 97 -8.30 0.70 -11.64
C ASP A 97 -9.81 0.78 -11.38
N GLY A 98 -10.36 1.98 -11.48
CA GLY A 98 -11.80 2.21 -11.26
C GLY A 98 -12.20 2.32 -9.78
N VAL A 99 -11.28 2.24 -8.83
CA VAL A 99 -11.57 2.51 -7.41
C VAL A 99 -11.97 3.98 -7.24
N ALA A 100 -13.15 4.22 -6.66
CA ALA A 100 -13.65 5.56 -6.44
C ALA A 100 -12.68 6.40 -5.58
N GLN A 101 -12.37 7.62 -6.04
CA GLN A 101 -11.52 8.60 -5.35
C GLN A 101 -10.04 8.24 -5.20
N LEU A 102 -9.62 7.04 -5.64
CA LEU A 102 -8.23 6.63 -5.63
C LEU A 102 -7.50 7.18 -6.86
N LYS A 103 -6.56 8.10 -6.64
CA LYS A 103 -5.68 8.58 -7.72
C LYS A 103 -4.52 7.62 -7.91
N ARG A 104 -4.11 7.41 -9.15
CA ARG A 104 -2.92 6.63 -9.51
C ARG A 104 -1.72 7.57 -9.68
N ALA A 105 -0.55 7.13 -9.23
CA ALA A 105 0.74 7.76 -9.55
C ALA A 105 1.58 6.79 -10.37
N ASP A 106 2.43 7.33 -11.23
CA ASP A 106 3.47 6.56 -11.91
C ASP A 106 4.58 6.22 -10.89
N PRO A 107 4.92 4.93 -10.69
CA PRO A 107 6.03 4.54 -9.82
C PRO A 107 7.40 5.10 -10.27
N ALA A 108 7.53 5.51 -11.55
CA ALA A 108 8.77 5.99 -12.13
C ALA A 108 9.04 7.50 -11.96
N THR A 109 8.09 8.27 -11.41
CA THR A 109 8.20 9.72 -11.17
C THR A 109 8.58 10.09 -9.74
#